data_AF-A0A1Q8IX59-F1
#
_entry.id   AF-A0A1Q8IX59-F1
#
_cell.length_a   1.000
_cell.length_b   1.000
_cell.length_c   1.000
_cell.angle_alpha   90.00
_cell.angle_beta   90.00
_cell.angle_gamma   90.00
#
_symmetry.space_group_name_H-M   'P 1'
#
loop_
_entity.id
_entity.type
_entity.pdbx_description
1 polymer ?
#
loop_
_entity_poly.entity_id
_entity_poly.type
_entity_poly.pdbx_seq_one_letter_code
_entity_poly.pdbx_strand_id
1 'polypeptide(L)'
;MPTDGDAFVEWLKRTMSDHPAAVHTFYREYLRDTADIDSLKVFLAQETTLDPRFDDILALMQVGTSGAEKMEIAKNYYDEMGCGEETGVHTYLFSKTLDALGIDTQYVNGALLPDSRVSGNLSACLVLSPRHHYKAIGYFGVTEYLAPRRFKDLVAGWRRLGLPEDGIAYHDLHIRIDAIHGRAWLDNVIRPLVDRDPRVAREIALGALIRLNSSARYLDKLQTTLAPRGASACAESLTA
;
A
#
# COMPACT_ATOMS: atom_id res chain seq x y z
N MET A 1 -23.92 2.15 5.45
CA MET A 1 -22.69 2.56 6.14
C MET A 1 -23.11 3.17 7.48
N PRO A 2 -22.56 2.70 8.61
CA PRO A 2 -22.83 3.26 9.94
C PRO A 2 -22.28 4.67 10.11
N THR A 3 -22.76 5.36 11.14
CA THR A 3 -22.37 6.75 11.47
C THR A 3 -21.93 6.90 12.93
N ASP A 4 -21.87 5.79 13.65
CA ASP A 4 -21.27 5.64 14.98
C ASP A 4 -19.84 5.10 14.80
N GLY A 5 -18.86 5.57 15.58
CA GLY A 5 -17.44 5.30 15.34
C GLY A 5 -17.08 3.82 15.39
N ASP A 6 -17.53 3.10 16.43
CA ASP A 6 -17.25 1.68 16.59
C ASP A 6 -17.92 0.85 15.47
N ALA A 7 -19.20 1.11 15.22
CA ALA A 7 -19.92 0.45 14.14
C ALA A 7 -19.31 0.77 12.76
N PHE A 8 -18.84 1.99 12.54
CA PHE A 8 -18.22 2.42 11.30
C PHE A 8 -16.87 1.73 11.07
N VAL A 9 -16.01 1.64 12.09
CA VAL A 9 -14.73 0.93 11.99
C VAL A 9 -14.95 -0.54 11.66
N GLU A 10 -15.89 -1.21 12.31
CA GLU A 10 -16.20 -2.61 12.02
C GLU A 10 -16.76 -2.79 10.60
N TRP A 11 -17.63 -1.88 10.15
CA TRP A 11 -18.10 -1.87 8.77
C TRP A 11 -16.96 -1.62 7.77
N LEU A 12 -16.03 -0.71 8.08
CA LEU A 12 -14.90 -0.37 7.20
C LEU A 12 -13.92 -1.53 7.10
N LYS A 13 -13.57 -2.21 8.21
CA LYS A 13 -12.72 -3.41 8.22
C LYS A 13 -13.29 -4.52 7.34
N ARG A 14 -14.60 -4.78 7.43
CA ARG A 14 -15.29 -5.75 6.56
C ARG A 14 -15.23 -5.31 5.10
N THR A 15 -15.58 -4.04 4.82
CA THR A 15 -15.51 -3.47 3.47
C THR A 15 -14.12 -3.63 2.84
N MET A 16 -13.05 -3.37 3.60
CA MET A 16 -11.67 -3.56 3.14
C MET A 16 -11.35 -5.04 2.91
N SER A 17 -11.75 -5.92 3.84
CA SER A 17 -11.40 -7.34 3.80
C SER A 17 -12.15 -8.12 2.72
N ASP A 18 -13.39 -7.74 2.43
CA ASP A 18 -14.25 -8.38 1.43
C ASP A 18 -13.97 -7.88 0.01
N HIS A 19 -13.22 -6.78 -0.15
CA HIS A 19 -12.89 -6.22 -1.45
C HIS A 19 -11.87 -7.09 -2.19
N PRO A 20 -12.01 -7.34 -3.51
CA PRO A 20 -11.08 -8.18 -4.28
C PRO A 20 -9.60 -7.78 -4.18
N ALA A 21 -9.33 -6.49 -4.01
CA ALA A 21 -7.96 -5.97 -3.83
C ALA A 21 -7.25 -6.49 -2.57
N ALA A 22 -7.97 -6.98 -1.55
CA ALA A 22 -7.39 -7.42 -0.29
C ALA A 22 -6.74 -8.81 -0.36
N VAL A 23 -7.19 -9.66 -1.28
CA VAL A 23 -6.72 -11.04 -1.49
C VAL A 23 -6.43 -11.32 -2.96
N HIS A 24 -5.96 -10.30 -3.68
CA HIS A 24 -5.77 -10.34 -5.12
C HIS A 24 -4.78 -11.45 -5.53
N THR A 25 -5.12 -12.23 -6.57
CA THR A 25 -4.32 -13.37 -7.05
C THR A 25 -2.90 -12.98 -7.46
N PHE A 26 -2.72 -11.74 -7.94
CA PHE A 26 -1.40 -11.20 -8.25
C PHE A 26 -0.41 -11.35 -7.09
N TYR A 27 -0.83 -11.03 -5.85
CA TYR A 27 0.02 -11.23 -4.68
C TYR A 27 0.01 -12.70 -4.24
N ARG A 28 -1.20 -13.25 -4.06
CA ARG A 28 -1.42 -14.52 -3.34
C ARG A 28 -0.94 -15.74 -4.09
N GLU A 29 -0.91 -15.69 -5.42
CA GLU A 29 -0.58 -16.84 -6.27
C GLU A 29 0.63 -16.50 -7.15
N TYR A 30 0.58 -15.37 -7.86
CA TYR A 30 1.64 -15.06 -8.81
C TYR A 30 2.94 -14.62 -8.12
N LEU A 31 2.95 -13.46 -7.45
CA LEU A 31 4.13 -12.91 -6.80
C LEU A 31 4.74 -13.91 -5.81
N ARG A 32 3.89 -14.51 -4.97
CA ARG A 32 4.29 -15.47 -3.94
C ARG A 32 4.74 -16.83 -4.46
N ASP A 33 4.09 -17.40 -5.50
CA ASP A 33 4.32 -18.80 -5.89
C ASP A 33 4.97 -19.01 -7.26
N THR A 34 4.80 -18.11 -8.24
CA THR A 34 5.31 -18.33 -9.62
C THR A 34 6.12 -17.20 -10.28
N ALA A 35 6.12 -15.98 -9.76
CA ALA A 35 6.84 -14.85 -10.37
C ALA A 35 8.36 -15.07 -10.42
N ASP A 36 8.99 -14.64 -11.52
CA ASP A 36 10.43 -14.61 -11.68
C ASP A 36 11.04 -13.27 -11.22
N ILE A 37 12.38 -13.19 -11.24
CA ILE A 37 13.12 -12.00 -10.80
C ILE A 37 12.78 -10.79 -11.67
N ASP A 38 12.64 -10.96 -12.99
CA ASP A 38 12.33 -9.84 -13.89
C ASP A 38 10.93 -9.27 -13.62
N SER A 39 9.95 -10.13 -13.36
CA SER A 39 8.59 -9.71 -12.98
C SER A 39 8.58 -9.00 -11.63
N LEU A 40 9.39 -9.46 -10.68
CA LEU A 40 9.58 -8.80 -9.39
C LEU A 40 10.18 -7.39 -9.56
N LYS A 41 11.17 -7.23 -10.45
CA LYS A 41 11.75 -5.93 -10.78
C LYS A 41 10.71 -4.97 -11.39
N VAL A 42 9.90 -5.46 -12.33
CA VAL A 42 8.82 -4.64 -12.91
C VAL A 42 7.81 -4.23 -11.83
N PHE A 43 7.43 -5.15 -10.94
CA PHE A 43 6.53 -4.85 -9.83
C PHE A 43 7.11 -3.79 -8.88
N LEU A 44 8.35 -3.94 -8.43
CA LEU A 44 8.99 -2.97 -7.51
C LEU A 44 9.17 -1.59 -8.14
N ALA A 45 9.40 -1.52 -9.45
CA ALA A 45 9.40 -0.25 -10.17
C ALA A 45 8.04 0.46 -10.07
N GLN A 46 6.93 -0.28 -10.03
CA GLN A 46 5.60 0.32 -9.85
C GLN A 46 5.38 0.87 -8.45
N GLU A 47 5.81 0.15 -7.41
CA GLU A 47 5.60 0.54 -6.00
C GLU A 47 6.29 1.87 -5.65
N THR A 48 7.32 2.28 -6.43
CA THR A 48 8.00 3.59 -6.31
C THR A 48 7.05 4.80 -6.38
N THR A 49 5.85 4.65 -6.94
CA THR A 49 4.90 5.75 -7.09
C THR A 49 4.02 5.97 -5.86
N LEU A 50 4.02 5.05 -4.89
CA LEU A 50 3.08 5.06 -3.78
C LEU A 50 3.76 4.85 -2.43
N ASP A 51 4.34 3.66 -2.24
CA ASP A 51 4.71 3.17 -0.91
C ASP A 51 5.92 3.89 -0.28
N PRO A 52 7.01 4.22 -1.00
CA PRO A 52 8.19 4.86 -0.41
C PRO A 52 8.09 6.39 -0.38
N ARG A 53 6.88 6.95 -0.29
CA ARG A 53 6.67 8.40 -0.10
C ARG A 53 5.71 8.70 1.05
N PHE A 54 5.52 7.71 1.91
CA PHE A 54 4.53 7.79 2.96
C PHE A 54 4.90 8.82 4.04
N ASP A 55 6.20 9.06 4.24
CA ASP A 55 6.70 10.16 5.08
C ASP A 55 6.19 11.55 4.63
N ASP A 56 6.36 11.92 3.35
CA ASP A 56 5.82 13.16 2.75
C ASP A 56 4.29 13.28 2.92
N ILE A 57 3.59 12.16 2.71
CA ILE A 57 2.13 12.06 2.86
C ILE A 57 1.72 12.40 4.30
N LEU A 58 2.33 11.75 5.28
CA LEU A 58 2.01 11.97 6.69
C LEU A 58 2.41 13.38 7.15
N ALA A 59 3.52 13.92 6.65
CA ALA A 59 3.92 15.31 6.91
C ALA A 59 2.82 16.29 6.47
N LEU A 60 2.28 16.12 5.26
CA LEU A 60 1.20 16.98 4.75
C LEU A 60 -0.13 16.76 5.51
N MET A 61 -0.45 15.52 5.86
CA MET A 61 -1.70 15.19 6.58
C MET A 61 -1.76 15.75 8.01
N GLN A 62 -0.64 16.15 8.60
CA GLN A 62 -0.63 16.81 9.92
C GLN A 62 -1.16 18.26 9.87
N VAL A 63 -1.17 18.89 8.70
CA VAL A 63 -1.58 20.30 8.57
C VAL A 63 -3.09 20.42 8.81
N GLY A 64 -3.47 21.17 9.85
CA GLY A 64 -4.87 21.41 10.20
C GLY A 64 -5.50 20.37 11.13
N THR A 65 -4.80 19.30 11.50
CA THR A 65 -5.28 18.32 12.48
C THR A 65 -5.03 18.77 13.93
N SER A 66 -5.70 18.14 14.89
CA SER A 66 -5.57 18.46 16.32
C SER A 66 -5.84 17.24 17.21
N GLY A 67 -5.44 17.31 18.48
CA GLY A 67 -5.74 16.28 19.48
C GLY A 67 -5.14 14.90 19.15
N ALA A 68 -5.87 13.84 19.46
CA ALA A 68 -5.43 12.45 19.28
C ALA A 68 -5.11 12.11 17.82
N GLU A 69 -5.91 12.60 16.87
CA GLU A 69 -5.65 12.45 15.42
C GLU A 69 -4.26 12.98 15.06
N LYS A 70 -3.94 14.21 15.48
CA LYS A 70 -2.63 14.80 15.18
C LYS A 70 -1.49 13.99 15.78
N MET A 71 -1.64 13.54 17.02
CA MET A 71 -0.61 12.78 17.72
C MET A 71 -0.37 11.42 17.06
N GLU A 72 -1.42 10.74 16.59
CA GLU A 72 -1.27 9.46 15.90
C GLU A 72 -0.56 9.63 14.56
N ILE A 73 -0.96 10.63 13.75
CA ILE A 73 -0.31 10.93 12.47
C ILE A 73 1.16 11.32 12.69
N ALA A 74 1.44 12.14 13.72
CA ALA A 74 2.80 12.56 14.04
C ALA A 74 3.69 11.40 14.51
N LYS A 75 3.14 10.46 15.29
CA LYS A 75 3.85 9.27 15.73
C LYS A 75 4.21 8.38 14.54
N ASN A 76 3.23 8.12 13.67
CA ASN A 76 3.45 7.36 12.45
C ASN A 76 4.51 8.03 11.55
N TYR A 77 4.42 9.36 11.37
CA TYR A 77 5.46 10.11 10.64
C TYR A 77 6.86 9.95 11.26
N TYR A 78 6.98 9.99 12.59
CA TYR A 78 8.27 9.81 13.25
C TYR A 78 8.86 8.40 13.03
N ASP A 79 8.00 7.37 13.02
CA ASP A 79 8.40 6.00 12.71
C ASP A 79 8.86 5.90 11.23
N GLU A 80 8.12 6.48 10.28
CA GLU A 80 8.50 6.56 8.86
C GLU A 80 9.84 7.29 8.63
N MET A 81 10.12 8.29 9.47
CA MET A 81 11.39 9.03 9.49
C MET A 81 12.52 8.28 10.22
N GLY A 82 12.39 6.96 10.43
CA GLY A 82 13.43 6.13 11.03
C GLY A 82 13.71 6.50 12.48
N CYS A 83 12.74 7.06 13.20
CA CYS A 83 12.91 7.61 14.54
C CYS A 83 14.02 8.69 14.62
N GLY A 84 14.31 9.39 13.51
CA GLY A 84 15.36 10.40 13.42
C GLY A 84 16.72 9.87 12.97
N GLU A 85 16.86 8.57 12.71
CA GLU A 85 18.06 7.97 12.13
C GLU A 85 17.94 7.91 10.60
N GLU A 86 18.81 8.60 9.87
CA GLU A 86 18.75 8.71 8.40
C GLU A 86 18.73 7.34 7.70
N THR A 87 19.57 6.42 8.16
CA THR A 87 19.63 5.05 7.61
C THR A 87 18.42 4.19 7.97
N GLY A 88 17.58 4.64 8.91
CA GLY A 88 16.32 4.03 9.28
C GLY A 88 15.11 4.59 8.55
N VAL A 89 15.25 5.69 7.79
CA VAL A 89 14.15 6.29 7.03
C VAL A 89 13.61 5.26 6.03
N HIS A 90 12.30 5.05 6.02
CA HIS A 90 11.70 3.96 5.25
C HIS A 90 11.92 4.11 3.75
N THR A 91 11.92 5.35 3.23
CA THR A 91 12.26 5.66 1.85
C THR A 91 13.71 5.27 1.49
N TYR A 92 14.65 5.39 2.44
CA TYR A 92 16.01 4.89 2.27
C TYR A 92 16.04 3.35 2.28
N LEU A 93 15.33 2.70 3.19
CA LEU A 93 15.24 1.23 3.23
C LEU A 93 14.63 0.66 1.94
N PHE A 94 13.61 1.32 1.37
CA PHE A 94 13.05 0.91 0.08
C PHE A 94 14.05 1.09 -1.06
N SER A 95 14.88 2.16 -1.04
CA SER A 95 15.94 2.33 -2.02
C SER A 95 16.93 1.16 -1.99
N LYS A 96 17.21 0.58 -0.82
CA LYS A 96 18.03 -0.63 -0.69
C LYS A 96 17.39 -1.87 -1.31
N THR A 97 16.06 -1.95 -1.29
CA THR A 97 15.33 -3.01 -2.02
C THR A 97 15.57 -2.90 -3.53
N LEU A 98 15.55 -1.68 -4.07
CA LEU A 98 15.83 -1.42 -5.48
C LEU A 98 17.30 -1.71 -5.84
N ASP A 99 18.23 -1.25 -5.01
CA ASP A 99 19.67 -1.49 -5.16
C ASP A 99 19.98 -3.00 -5.26
N ALA A 100 19.34 -3.82 -4.42
CA ALA A 100 19.54 -5.27 -4.37
C ALA A 100 19.21 -5.99 -5.69
N LEU A 101 18.36 -5.40 -6.55
CA LEU A 101 18.00 -5.94 -7.87
C LEU A 101 18.54 -5.11 -9.04
N GLY A 102 19.38 -4.12 -8.76
CA GLY A 102 19.91 -3.18 -9.75
C GLY A 102 18.81 -2.40 -10.47
N ILE A 103 17.76 -2.00 -9.75
CA ILE A 103 16.67 -1.18 -10.27
C ILE A 103 17.05 0.29 -10.08
N ASP A 104 17.49 0.95 -11.16
CA ASP A 104 17.81 2.37 -11.15
C ASP A 104 16.66 3.24 -11.65
N THR A 105 16.84 4.57 -11.59
CA THR A 105 15.86 5.54 -12.09
C THR A 105 15.52 5.36 -13.57
N GLN A 106 16.47 4.91 -14.40
CA GLN A 106 16.23 4.67 -15.82
C GLN A 106 15.29 3.47 -16.01
N TYR A 107 15.53 2.39 -15.27
CA TYR A 107 14.67 1.21 -15.24
C TYR A 107 13.27 1.57 -14.77
N VAL A 108 13.14 2.30 -13.66
CA VAL A 108 11.84 2.76 -13.14
C VAL A 108 11.08 3.54 -14.21
N ASN A 109 11.71 4.55 -14.81
CA ASN A 109 11.08 5.38 -15.83
C ASN A 109 10.62 4.57 -17.07
N GLY A 110 11.39 3.56 -17.46
CA GLY A 110 11.07 2.68 -18.59
C GLY A 110 9.98 1.64 -18.28
N ALA A 111 9.88 1.18 -17.03
CA ALA A 111 8.97 0.11 -16.63
C ALA A 111 7.61 0.60 -16.10
N LEU A 112 7.48 1.87 -15.71
CA LEU A 112 6.27 2.40 -15.08
C LEU A 112 5.03 2.32 -15.98
N LEU A 113 3.98 1.69 -15.47
CA LEU A 113 2.67 1.60 -16.10
C LEU A 113 1.84 2.88 -15.85
N PRO A 114 0.92 3.25 -16.75
CA PRO A 114 -0.02 4.33 -16.52
C PRO A 114 -0.82 4.17 -15.21
N ASP A 115 -1.27 2.95 -14.90
CA ASP A 115 -2.07 2.63 -13.71
C ASP A 115 -1.32 2.89 -12.39
N SER A 116 -0.01 2.64 -12.36
CA SER A 116 0.86 2.94 -11.21
C SER A 116 0.98 4.46 -11.00
N ARG A 117 1.10 5.22 -12.09
CA ARG A 117 1.13 6.70 -12.05
C ARG A 117 -0.21 7.26 -11.59
N VAL A 118 -1.33 6.69 -12.03
CA VAL A 118 -2.67 7.09 -11.55
C VAL A 118 -2.79 6.85 -10.04
N SER A 119 -2.31 5.70 -9.54
CA SER A 119 -2.33 5.39 -8.11
C SER A 119 -1.51 6.40 -7.29
N GLY A 120 -0.28 6.69 -7.72
CA GLY A 120 0.57 7.71 -7.08
C GLY A 120 -0.04 9.11 -7.14
N ASN A 121 -0.55 9.54 -8.29
CA ASN A 121 -1.20 10.85 -8.45
C ASN A 121 -2.46 10.99 -7.57
N LEU A 122 -3.25 9.92 -7.39
CA LEU A 122 -4.38 9.93 -6.48
C LEU A 122 -3.95 10.12 -5.03
N SER A 123 -2.87 9.45 -4.59
CA SER A 123 -2.34 9.62 -3.24
C SER A 123 -1.93 11.07 -2.97
N ALA A 124 -1.14 11.67 -3.87
CA ALA A 124 -0.70 13.05 -3.78
C ALA A 124 -1.88 14.04 -3.85
N CYS A 125 -2.81 13.84 -4.76
CA CYS A 125 -3.98 14.72 -4.93
C CYS A 125 -4.82 14.84 -3.64
N LEU A 126 -4.95 13.74 -2.90
CA LEU A 126 -5.73 13.71 -1.66
C LEU A 126 -5.06 14.48 -0.51
N VAL A 127 -3.74 14.53 -0.44
CA VAL A 127 -3.01 15.23 0.63
C VAL A 127 -2.65 16.68 0.29
N LEU A 128 -2.52 17.02 -0.99
CA LEU A 128 -2.17 18.37 -1.42
C LEU A 128 -3.29 19.41 -1.20
N SER A 129 -4.51 18.98 -0.88
CA SER A 129 -5.64 19.88 -0.67
C SER A 129 -6.42 19.52 0.59
N PRO A 130 -6.54 20.44 1.58
CA PRO A 130 -7.27 20.19 2.82
C PRO A 130 -8.74 19.77 2.64
N ARG A 131 -9.37 20.14 1.51
CA ARG A 131 -10.73 19.70 1.15
C ARG A 131 -10.87 18.18 0.99
N HIS A 132 -9.76 17.46 0.88
CA HIS A 132 -9.70 16.02 0.73
C HIS A 132 -9.18 15.30 1.97
N HIS A 133 -8.94 16.02 3.08
CA HIS A 133 -8.36 15.46 4.31
C HIS A 133 -9.04 14.17 4.78
N TYR A 134 -10.36 14.18 4.93
CA TYR A 134 -11.11 12.98 5.37
C TYR A 134 -11.08 11.85 4.33
N LYS A 135 -10.98 12.17 3.03
CA LYS A 135 -10.75 11.16 2.00
C LYS A 135 -9.34 10.59 2.10
N ALA A 136 -8.33 11.41 2.39
CA ALA A 136 -6.96 10.95 2.62
C ALA A 136 -6.91 9.98 3.80
N ILE A 137 -7.57 10.30 4.93
CA ILE A 137 -7.66 9.40 6.10
C ILE A 137 -8.20 8.02 5.72
N GLY A 138 -9.28 7.96 4.94
CA GLY A 138 -9.81 6.69 4.47
C GLY A 138 -8.90 5.97 3.48
N TYR A 139 -8.28 6.71 2.56
CA TYR A 139 -7.37 6.18 1.56
C TYR A 139 -6.14 5.51 2.20
N PHE A 140 -5.47 6.21 3.12
CA PHE A 140 -4.26 5.70 3.76
C PHE A 140 -4.56 4.67 4.85
N GLY A 141 -5.74 4.75 5.49
CA GLY A 141 -6.21 3.66 6.35
C GLY A 141 -6.33 2.33 5.62
N VAL A 142 -6.73 2.33 4.34
CA VAL A 142 -6.69 1.11 3.50
C VAL A 142 -5.26 0.69 3.18
N THR A 143 -4.37 1.62 2.88
CA THR A 143 -2.96 1.33 2.57
C THR A 143 -2.30 0.59 3.74
N GLU A 144 -2.35 1.14 4.94
CA GLU A 144 -1.75 0.49 6.12
C GLU A 144 -2.45 -0.83 6.48
N TYR A 145 -3.78 -0.90 6.34
CA TYR A 145 -4.51 -2.12 6.66
C TYR A 145 -4.13 -3.30 5.75
N LEU A 146 -3.80 -3.04 4.49
CA LEU A 146 -3.47 -4.08 3.51
C LEU A 146 -1.98 -4.37 3.37
N ALA A 147 -1.10 -3.41 3.67
CA ALA A 147 0.34 -3.52 3.51
C ALA A 147 0.94 -4.78 4.19
N PRO A 148 0.66 -5.10 5.48
CA PRO A 148 1.21 -6.29 6.12
C PRO A 148 0.88 -7.61 5.40
N ARG A 149 -0.31 -7.70 4.80
CA ARG A 149 -0.74 -8.93 4.11
C ARG A 149 0.02 -9.08 2.80
N ARG A 150 0.13 -8.00 2.04
CA ARG A 150 0.81 -7.95 0.74
C ARG A 150 2.31 -8.17 0.88
N PHE A 151 2.93 -7.52 1.86
CA PHE A 151 4.36 -7.66 2.11
C PHE A 151 4.74 -9.07 2.55
N LYS A 152 3.88 -9.79 3.29
CA LYS A 152 4.11 -11.22 3.57
C LYS A 152 4.19 -12.07 2.30
N ASP A 153 3.29 -11.84 1.35
CA ASP A 153 3.29 -12.59 0.09
C ASP A 153 4.51 -12.23 -0.79
N LEU A 154 4.87 -10.94 -0.85
CA LEU A 154 6.08 -10.46 -1.54
C LEU A 154 7.37 -11.05 -0.93
N VAL A 155 7.52 -10.99 0.40
CA VAL A 155 8.69 -11.54 1.11
C VAL A 155 8.81 -13.04 0.90
N ALA A 156 7.70 -13.77 0.90
CA ALA A 156 7.72 -15.20 0.58
C ALA A 156 8.19 -15.46 -0.86
N GLY A 157 7.70 -14.68 -1.84
CA GLY A 157 8.17 -14.75 -3.23
C GLY A 157 9.66 -14.40 -3.38
N TRP A 158 10.13 -13.38 -2.67
CA TRP A 158 11.54 -12.96 -2.63
C TRP A 158 12.46 -14.07 -2.11
N ARG A 159 12.11 -14.67 -0.97
CA ARG A 159 12.87 -15.77 -0.36
C ARG A 159 12.86 -17.02 -1.21
N ARG A 160 11.73 -17.36 -1.85
CA ARG A 160 11.64 -18.47 -2.82
C ARG A 160 12.63 -18.29 -3.98
N LEU A 161 12.83 -17.06 -4.45
CA LEU A 161 13.77 -16.74 -5.53
C LEU A 161 15.24 -16.71 -5.08
N GLY A 162 15.54 -16.94 -3.79
CA GLY A 162 16.90 -16.96 -3.27
C GLY A 162 17.60 -15.61 -3.28
N LEU A 163 16.82 -14.52 -3.26
CA LEU A 163 17.34 -13.15 -3.30
C LEU A 163 17.91 -12.71 -1.93
N PRO A 164 18.85 -11.74 -1.89
CA PRO A 164 19.48 -11.28 -0.65
C PRO A 164 18.49 -10.76 0.40
N GLU A 165 18.68 -11.12 1.67
CA GLU A 165 17.78 -10.75 2.78
C GLU A 165 17.80 -9.25 3.12
N ASP A 166 18.94 -8.57 2.90
CA ASP A 166 19.06 -7.13 3.11
C ASP A 166 18.12 -6.33 2.18
N GLY A 167 17.82 -6.87 0.99
CA GLY A 167 16.87 -6.28 0.04
C GLY A 167 15.40 -6.32 0.48
N ILE A 168 15.04 -6.97 1.58
CA ILE A 168 13.65 -6.99 2.11
C ILE A 168 13.49 -6.35 3.48
N ALA A 169 14.52 -5.67 3.99
CA ALA A 169 14.46 -5.00 5.30
C ALA A 169 13.27 -4.04 5.43
N TYR A 170 12.96 -3.26 4.38
CA TYR A 170 11.78 -2.40 4.31
C TYR A 170 10.48 -3.20 4.50
N HIS A 171 10.30 -4.26 3.70
CA HIS A 171 9.07 -5.05 3.70
C HIS A 171 8.88 -5.83 5.01
N ASP A 172 9.93 -6.44 5.54
CA ASP A 172 9.89 -7.18 6.82
C ASP A 172 9.60 -6.25 8.01
N LEU A 173 10.07 -5.00 7.97
CA LEU A 173 9.73 -4.00 8.97
C LEU A 173 8.22 -3.68 8.93
N HIS A 174 7.70 -3.32 7.74
CA HIS A 174 6.30 -2.92 7.54
C HIS A 174 5.29 -4.02 7.84
N ILE A 175 5.65 -5.30 7.68
CA ILE A 175 4.82 -6.42 8.15
C ILE A 175 4.45 -6.30 9.64
N ARG A 176 5.36 -5.76 10.47
CA ARG A 176 5.14 -5.59 11.91
C ARG A 176 4.55 -4.24 12.25
N ILE A 177 5.15 -3.16 11.74
CA ILE A 177 4.76 -1.80 12.16
C ILE A 177 3.38 -1.41 11.60
N ASP A 178 3.05 -1.75 10.35
CA ASP A 178 1.75 -1.36 9.76
C ASP A 178 0.58 -2.14 10.36
N ALA A 179 0.84 -3.30 10.98
CA ALA A 179 -0.18 -3.98 11.77
C ALA A 179 -0.56 -3.19 13.04
N ILE A 180 0.40 -2.41 13.57
CA ILE A 180 0.20 -1.50 14.70
C ILE A 180 -0.42 -0.20 14.19
N HIS A 181 0.17 0.42 13.17
CA HIS A 181 -0.33 1.67 12.60
C HIS A 181 -1.74 1.51 12.06
N GLY A 182 -2.04 0.48 11.27
CA GLY A 182 -3.38 0.27 10.71
C GLY A 182 -4.45 0.08 11.79
N ARG A 183 -4.10 -0.53 12.93
CA ARG A 183 -5.02 -0.61 14.09
C ARG A 183 -5.18 0.76 14.75
N ALA A 184 -4.08 1.43 15.06
CA ALA A 184 -4.09 2.72 15.71
C ALA A 184 -4.78 3.80 14.86
N TRP A 185 -4.65 3.74 13.53
CA TRP A 185 -5.35 4.58 12.58
C TRP A 185 -6.87 4.39 12.67
N LEU A 186 -7.35 3.15 12.78
CA LEU A 186 -8.77 2.87 12.96
C LEU A 186 -9.27 3.36 14.33
N ASP A 187 -8.54 3.07 15.40
CA ASP A 187 -8.99 3.29 16.78
C ASP A 187 -8.80 4.74 17.27
N ASN A 188 -7.72 5.41 16.84
CA ASN A 188 -7.27 6.73 17.32
C ASN A 188 -7.48 7.86 16.30
N VAL A 189 -7.69 7.54 15.01
CA VAL A 189 -7.99 8.54 13.96
C VAL A 189 -9.44 8.40 13.48
N ILE A 190 -9.79 7.29 12.83
CA ILE A 190 -11.08 7.16 12.14
C ILE A 190 -12.26 7.15 13.11
N ARG A 191 -12.22 6.27 14.11
CA ARG A 191 -13.29 6.15 15.12
C ARG A 191 -13.62 7.49 15.80
N PRO A 192 -12.66 8.20 16.45
CA PRO A 192 -12.97 9.45 17.14
C PRO A 192 -13.39 10.57 16.19
N LEU A 193 -12.92 10.57 14.94
CA LEU A 193 -13.39 11.53 13.93
C LEU A 193 -14.87 11.33 13.61
N VAL A 194 -15.31 10.08 13.44
CA VAL A 194 -16.71 9.75 13.19
C VAL A 194 -17.59 10.03 14.39
N ASP A 195 -17.14 9.71 15.61
CA ASP A 195 -17.85 10.05 16.85
C ASP A 195 -18.03 11.56 17.02
N ARG A 196 -17.01 12.35 16.65
CA ARG A 196 -17.03 13.81 16.75
C ARG A 196 -17.94 14.46 15.71
N ASP A 197 -17.88 14.00 14.45
CA ASP A 197 -18.72 14.50 13.37
C ASP A 197 -19.12 13.37 12.40
N PRO A 198 -20.31 12.78 12.59
CA PRO A 198 -20.77 11.66 11.76
C PRO A 198 -20.82 11.92 10.25
N ARG A 199 -20.81 13.19 9.82
CA ARG A 199 -20.80 13.56 8.39
C ARG A 199 -19.49 13.18 7.71
N VAL A 200 -18.38 13.10 8.45
CA VAL A 200 -17.06 12.74 7.90
C VAL A 200 -16.96 11.27 7.51
N ALA A 201 -17.81 10.41 8.08
CA ALA A 201 -17.84 8.98 7.79
C ALA A 201 -17.98 8.70 6.29
N ARG A 202 -18.82 9.49 5.59
CA ARG A 202 -19.00 9.36 4.14
C ARG A 202 -17.72 9.69 3.38
N GLU A 203 -17.00 10.72 3.80
CA GLU A 203 -15.76 11.17 3.16
C GLU A 203 -14.63 10.16 3.37
N ILE A 204 -14.52 9.61 4.58
CA ILE A 204 -13.58 8.52 4.89
C ILE A 204 -13.90 7.28 4.06
N ALA A 205 -15.16 6.87 4.00
CA ALA A 205 -15.56 5.72 3.17
C ALA A 205 -15.29 5.95 1.68
N LEU A 206 -15.52 7.15 1.16
CA LEU A 206 -15.16 7.51 -0.22
C LEU A 206 -13.66 7.39 -0.45
N GLY A 207 -12.84 7.89 0.47
CA GLY A 207 -11.39 7.74 0.45
C GLY A 207 -10.93 6.28 0.38
N ALA A 208 -11.49 5.46 1.26
CA ALA A 208 -11.20 4.03 1.31
C ALA A 208 -11.59 3.33 -0.01
N LEU A 209 -12.77 3.64 -0.55
CA LEU A 209 -13.19 3.10 -1.84
C LEU A 209 -12.32 3.58 -3.00
N ILE A 210 -11.82 4.83 -2.98
CA ILE A 210 -10.86 5.31 -3.98
C ILE A 210 -9.61 4.42 -3.96
N ARG A 211 -9.02 4.16 -2.78
CA ARG A 211 -7.82 3.29 -2.65
C ARG A 211 -8.10 1.86 -3.08
N LEU A 212 -9.20 1.27 -2.61
CA LEU A 212 -9.56 -0.12 -2.93
C LEU A 212 -9.76 -0.31 -4.43
N ASN A 213 -10.50 0.58 -5.09
CA ASN A 213 -10.78 0.49 -6.51
C ASN A 213 -9.57 0.84 -7.39
N SER A 214 -8.76 1.84 -7.02
CA SER A 214 -7.52 2.12 -7.75
C SER A 214 -6.53 0.97 -7.60
N SER A 215 -6.42 0.38 -6.40
CA SER A 215 -5.58 -0.78 -6.16
C SER A 215 -6.04 -2.01 -6.92
N ALA A 216 -7.34 -2.27 -7.03
CA ALA A 216 -7.84 -3.40 -7.83
C ALA A 216 -7.45 -3.24 -9.31
N ARG A 217 -7.72 -2.08 -9.91
CA ARG A 217 -7.37 -1.82 -11.33
C ARG A 217 -5.86 -1.93 -11.58
N TYR A 218 -5.06 -1.38 -10.68
CA TYR A 218 -3.60 -1.50 -10.71
C TYR A 218 -3.15 -2.97 -10.69
N LEU A 219 -3.72 -3.78 -9.79
CA LEU A 219 -3.36 -5.18 -9.66
C LEU A 219 -3.88 -6.05 -10.81
N ASP A 220 -5.06 -5.77 -11.34
CA ASP A 220 -5.58 -6.39 -12.57
C ASP A 220 -4.63 -6.10 -13.74
N LYS A 221 -4.14 -4.85 -13.85
CA LYS A 221 -3.20 -4.47 -14.88
C LYS A 221 -1.88 -5.24 -14.74
N LEU A 222 -1.30 -5.28 -13.55
CA LEU A 222 -0.10 -6.06 -13.28
C LEU A 222 -0.28 -7.55 -13.59
N GLN A 223 -1.41 -8.13 -13.19
CA GLN A 223 -1.73 -9.52 -13.50
C GLN A 223 -1.76 -9.76 -15.02
N THR A 224 -2.42 -8.90 -15.79
CA THR A 224 -2.47 -9.07 -17.25
C THR A 224 -1.11 -8.84 -17.94
N THR A 225 -0.27 -7.97 -17.38
CA THR A 225 1.05 -7.63 -17.95
C THR A 225 2.13 -8.66 -17.61
N LEU A 226 2.18 -9.15 -16.37
CA LEU A 226 3.26 -10.01 -15.87
C LEU A 226 2.85 -11.48 -15.76
N ALA A 227 1.57 -11.72 -15.51
CA ALA A 227 1.04 -13.06 -15.26
C ALA A 227 -0.07 -13.42 -16.26
N PRO A 228 0.20 -13.33 -17.59
CA PRO A 228 -0.81 -13.64 -18.58
C PRO A 228 -1.32 -15.06 -18.36
N ARG A 229 -2.63 -15.21 -18.20
CA ARG A 229 -3.26 -16.51 -18.03
C ARG A 229 -2.92 -17.37 -19.25
N GLY A 230 -2.08 -18.40 -19.06
CA GLY A 230 -1.91 -19.48 -20.04
C GLY A 230 -0.54 -19.63 -20.71
N ALA A 231 0.55 -19.71 -19.95
CA ALA A 231 1.75 -20.45 -20.42
C ALA A 231 1.70 -21.96 -20.06
N SER A 232 0.62 -22.41 -19.40
CA SER A 232 0.39 -23.83 -19.04
C SER A 232 -0.67 -24.53 -19.93
N ALA A 233 -1.36 -23.83 -20.84
CA ALA A 233 -2.50 -24.40 -21.58
C ALA A 233 -2.23 -24.64 -23.08
N CYS A 234 -1.08 -24.23 -23.62
CA CYS A 234 -0.73 -24.44 -25.04
C CYS A 234 0.28 -25.56 -25.28
N ALA A 235 0.73 -26.27 -24.24
CA ALA A 235 1.67 -27.38 -24.38
C ALA A 235 0.98 -28.76 -24.57
N GLU A 236 -0.32 -28.86 -24.31
CA GLU A 236 -1.06 -30.14 -24.42
C GLU A 236 -1.80 -30.34 -25.75
N SER A 237 -1.74 -29.39 -26.70
CA SER A 237 -2.42 -29.49 -28.00
C SER A 237 -1.51 -29.76 -29.21
N LEU A 238 -0.23 -30.08 -28.99
CA LEU A 238 0.72 -30.46 -30.05
C LEU A 238 1.20 -31.92 -29.99
N THR A 239 0.56 -32.77 -29.19
CA THR A 239 0.86 -34.22 -29.12
C THR A 239 -0.38 -35.10 -29.25
N ALA A 240 -1.34 -34.73 -30.11
CA ALA A 240 -2.44 -35.59 -30.53
C ALA A 240 -2.50 -35.70 -32.06
#